data_AF-A0AB39W6M5-F1
#
_entry.id   AF-A0AB39W6M5-F1
#
_cell.length_a   1.000
_cell.length_b   1.000
_cell.length_c   1.000
_cell.angle_alpha   90.00
_cell.angle_beta   90.00
_cell.angle_gamma   90.00
#
_symmetry.space_group_name_H-M   'P 1'
#
loop_
_entity.id
_entity.type
_entity.pdbx_description
1 polymer ?
#
loop_
_entity_poly.entity_id
_entity_poly.type
_entity_poly.pdbx_seq_one_letter_code
_entity_poly.pdbx_strand_id
1 'polypeptide(L)'
;MKYLSLIVVFLFLSCGNKEDILLPKSNVTIVKDVQDHSPIYIFFRTKDKDTLAEVNRKNSIITTNWILNIDKRLPLRIVIPEVMKLQDKKRKEKAHKNEKAENYYSYADSIGKNMAFIPFTNVYYKMVKPPVFTSFLRFIKGGMIEFNQSNENPFPKEKLESVLNNLFIEHESEIIFSFDKNMSYGEYLQSKILIKKLKITKKGIWINHEKEFIF
;
A
#
# COMPACT_ATOMS: atom_id res chain seq x y z
N MET A 1 27.50 -28.68 -41.58
CA MET A 1 26.32 -28.23 -40.81
C MET A 1 25.95 -29.23 -39.70
N LYS A 2 26.80 -29.42 -38.69
CA LYS A 2 26.51 -30.31 -37.54
C LYS A 2 26.47 -29.58 -36.19
N TYR A 3 26.93 -28.33 -36.14
CA TYR A 3 26.99 -27.52 -34.92
C TYR A 3 25.84 -26.49 -34.78
N LEU A 4 25.05 -26.27 -35.83
CA LEU A 4 23.88 -25.37 -35.77
C LEU A 4 22.77 -25.92 -34.86
N SER A 5 22.66 -27.25 -34.76
CA SER A 5 21.69 -27.92 -33.89
C SER A 5 21.97 -27.70 -32.40
N LEU A 6 23.22 -27.40 -32.03
CA LEU A 6 23.60 -27.22 -30.61
C LEU A 6 23.17 -25.84 -30.07
N ILE A 7 23.13 -24.82 -30.94
CA ILE A 7 22.71 -23.45 -30.60
C ILE A 7 21.21 -23.38 -30.31
N VAL A 8 20.40 -24.20 -30.98
CA VAL A 8 18.94 -24.25 -30.79
C VAL A 8 18.56 -24.82 -29.41
N VAL A 9 19.37 -25.71 -28.84
CA VAL A 9 19.09 -26.31 -27.52
C VAL A 9 19.30 -25.32 -26.36
N PHE A 10 20.21 -24.35 -26.50
CA PHE A 10 20.43 -23.32 -25.48
C PHE A 10 19.35 -22.22 -25.46
N LEU A 11 18.57 -22.05 -26.53
CA LEU A 11 17.51 -21.04 -26.59
C LEU A 11 16.26 -21.42 -25.75
N PHE A 12 16.09 -22.69 -25.39
CA PHE A 12 14.95 -23.17 -24.60
C PHE A 12 15.21 -23.27 -23.08
N LEU A 13 16.44 -22.96 -22.62
CA LEU A 13 16.79 -23.00 -21.20
C LEU A 13 16.49 -21.70 -20.44
N SER A 14 15.89 -20.69 -21.07
CA SER A 14 15.38 -19.51 -20.37
C SER A 14 14.03 -19.78 -19.68
N CYS A 15 13.95 -20.82 -18.86
CA CYS A 15 13.00 -20.87 -17.76
C CYS A 15 13.53 -19.97 -16.64
N GLY A 16 13.51 -18.66 -16.87
CA GLY A 16 13.54 -17.73 -15.76
C GLY A 16 12.33 -18.04 -14.89
N ASN A 17 12.55 -18.29 -13.59
CA ASN A 17 11.46 -18.49 -12.64
C ASN A 17 10.44 -17.36 -12.85
N LYS A 18 9.27 -17.66 -13.40
CA LYS A 18 8.19 -16.67 -13.51
C LYS A 18 7.73 -16.38 -12.10
N GLU A 19 8.17 -15.24 -11.58
CA GLU A 19 7.76 -14.79 -10.26
C GLU A 19 6.39 -14.14 -10.39
N ASP A 20 5.35 -14.93 -10.19
CA ASP A 20 3.97 -14.43 -10.24
C ASP A 20 3.69 -13.59 -8.99
N ILE A 21 3.37 -12.32 -9.21
CA ILE A 21 2.93 -11.39 -8.15
C ILE A 21 1.41 -11.31 -8.11
N LEU A 22 0.82 -11.55 -6.94
CA LEU A 22 -0.63 -11.44 -6.77
C LEU A 22 -1.02 -10.02 -6.34
N LEU A 23 -1.37 -9.17 -7.29
CA LEU A 23 -1.82 -7.81 -6.97
C LEU A 23 -3.16 -7.79 -6.20
N PRO A 24 -3.36 -6.80 -5.32
CA PRO A 24 -4.69 -6.50 -4.79
C PRO A 24 -5.68 -6.18 -5.93
N LYS A 25 -6.97 -6.37 -5.68
CA LYS A 25 -8.03 -6.10 -6.66
C LYS A 25 -9.05 -5.14 -6.09
N SER A 26 -9.53 -4.20 -6.89
CA SER A 26 -10.66 -3.33 -6.52
C SER A 26 -11.57 -3.13 -7.72
N ASN A 27 -12.80 -2.66 -7.49
CA ASN A 27 -13.78 -2.41 -8.54
C ASN A 27 -13.80 -0.93 -8.99
N VAL A 28 -12.79 -0.16 -8.61
CA VAL A 28 -12.67 1.26 -8.90
C VAL A 28 -11.24 1.61 -9.31
N THR A 29 -11.11 2.51 -10.28
CA THR A 29 -9.84 3.14 -10.64
C THR A 29 -9.71 4.48 -9.93
N ILE A 30 -8.63 4.70 -9.17
CA ILE A 30 -8.28 6.01 -8.58
C ILE A 30 -7.41 6.79 -9.58
N VAL A 31 -6.25 6.24 -9.95
CA VAL A 31 -5.41 6.76 -11.04
C VAL A 31 -5.28 5.68 -12.10
N LYS A 32 -5.57 6.03 -13.36
CA LYS A 32 -5.59 5.09 -14.48
C LYS A 32 -4.22 4.91 -15.13
N ASP A 33 -3.42 5.98 -15.15
CA ASP A 33 -2.19 6.04 -15.91
C ASP A 33 -1.15 6.88 -15.17
N VAL A 34 0.10 6.41 -15.20
CA VAL A 34 1.26 7.06 -14.60
C VAL A 34 2.39 6.95 -15.61
N GLN A 35 2.76 8.08 -16.21
CA GLN A 35 3.85 8.16 -17.19
C GLN A 35 5.20 8.28 -16.48
N ASP A 36 6.29 7.99 -17.21
CA ASP A 36 7.67 8.07 -16.70
C ASP A 36 7.85 7.39 -15.34
N HIS A 37 7.72 6.06 -15.33
CA HIS A 37 7.72 5.29 -14.09
C HIS A 37 8.69 4.12 -14.08
N SER A 38 9.15 3.83 -12.87
CA SER A 38 9.99 2.71 -12.50
C SER A 38 9.14 1.67 -11.74
N PRO A 39 8.99 0.44 -12.27
CA PRO A 39 8.27 -0.62 -11.57
C PRO A 39 9.16 -1.30 -10.54
N ILE A 40 8.74 -1.29 -9.27
CA ILE A 40 9.39 -1.97 -8.15
C ILE A 40 8.49 -3.11 -7.71
N TYR A 41 9.04 -4.32 -7.59
CA TYR A 41 8.28 -5.51 -7.21
C TYR A 41 8.65 -5.96 -5.80
N ILE A 42 7.64 -6.31 -5.00
CA ILE A 42 7.80 -6.93 -3.68
C ILE A 42 7.04 -8.26 -3.67
N PHE A 43 7.78 -9.35 -3.76
CA PHE A 43 7.24 -10.70 -3.89
C PHE A 43 7.02 -11.36 -2.53
N PHE A 44 5.93 -12.13 -2.44
CA PHE A 44 5.67 -13.01 -1.31
C PHE A 44 6.49 -14.29 -1.44
N ARG A 45 7.32 -14.58 -0.44
CA ARG A 45 8.10 -15.82 -0.35
C ARG A 45 7.87 -16.50 0.98
N THR A 46 8.08 -17.81 1.00
CA THR A 46 8.09 -18.62 2.23
C THR A 46 9.40 -19.38 2.32
N LYS A 47 10.03 -19.35 3.49
CA LYS A 47 11.19 -20.19 3.82
C LYS A 47 10.97 -20.80 5.19
N ASP A 48 10.96 -22.13 5.28
CA ASP A 48 10.89 -22.87 6.55
C ASP A 48 9.78 -22.39 7.52
N LYS A 49 8.60 -22.04 6.96
CA LYS A 49 7.39 -21.46 7.60
C LYS A 49 7.39 -19.96 7.85
N ASP A 50 8.50 -19.26 7.63
CA ASP A 50 8.54 -17.81 7.69
C ASP A 50 8.09 -17.18 6.37
N THR A 51 7.34 -16.08 6.49
CA THR A 51 7.00 -15.21 5.37
C THR A 51 8.11 -14.20 5.15
N LEU A 52 8.52 -14.00 3.90
CA LEU A 52 9.55 -13.05 3.49
C LEU A 52 9.02 -12.14 2.38
N ALA A 53 9.47 -10.89 2.38
CA ALA A 53 9.28 -9.96 1.29
C ALA A 53 10.58 -9.84 0.49
N GLU A 54 10.57 -10.30 -0.76
CA GLU A 54 11.70 -10.15 -1.67
C GLU A 54 11.50 -8.90 -2.55
N VAL A 55 12.40 -7.92 -2.42
CA VAL A 55 12.27 -6.63 -3.13
C VAL A 55 13.21 -6.58 -4.33
N ASN A 56 12.67 -6.40 -5.54
CA ASN A 56 13.47 -6.12 -6.71
C ASN A 56 13.88 -4.65 -6.76
N ARG A 57 15.03 -4.33 -6.14
CA ARG A 57 15.57 -2.97 -6.06
C ARG A 57 16.26 -2.48 -7.34
N LYS A 58 16.52 -3.36 -8.31
CA LYS A 58 17.31 -3.04 -9.51
C LYS A 58 16.66 -1.98 -10.40
N ASN A 59 15.33 -1.86 -10.33
CA ASN A 59 14.55 -0.93 -11.15
C ASN A 59 14.25 0.41 -10.44
N SER A 60 14.92 0.76 -9.35
CA SER A 60 14.57 1.96 -8.54
C SER A 60 15.26 3.25 -9.03
N ILE A 61 14.85 3.79 -10.19
CA ILE A 61 15.37 5.05 -10.75
C ILE A 61 14.76 6.24 -10.01
N ILE A 62 15.57 7.00 -9.27
CA ILE A 62 15.08 8.00 -8.30
C ILE A 62 14.34 9.18 -8.96
N THR A 63 14.70 9.57 -10.18
CA THR A 63 14.12 10.70 -10.92
C THR A 63 12.72 10.44 -11.47
N THR A 64 12.28 9.18 -11.56
CA THR A 64 10.99 8.80 -12.18
C THR A 64 9.91 8.59 -11.11
N ASN A 65 8.65 8.51 -11.53
CA ASN A 65 7.59 7.98 -10.67
C ASN A 65 7.92 6.54 -10.26
N TRP A 66 7.55 6.12 -9.05
CA TRP A 66 7.70 4.72 -8.63
C TRP A 66 6.34 4.05 -8.52
N ILE A 67 6.21 2.89 -9.16
CA ILE A 67 5.03 2.02 -9.02
C ILE A 67 5.47 0.79 -8.25
N LEU A 68 4.99 0.68 -7.01
CA LEU A 68 5.22 -0.49 -6.16
C LEU A 68 4.13 -1.53 -6.44
N ASN A 69 4.56 -2.60 -7.09
CA ASN A 69 3.82 -3.83 -7.29
C ASN A 69 4.10 -4.74 -6.10
N ILE A 70 3.11 -4.90 -5.23
CA ILE A 70 3.27 -5.62 -3.96
C ILE A 70 2.31 -6.80 -3.93
N ASP A 71 2.82 -7.97 -3.56
CA ASP A 71 1.99 -9.15 -3.39
C ASP A 71 1.00 -8.95 -2.23
N LYS A 72 -0.28 -9.11 -2.53
CA LYS A 72 -1.39 -8.88 -1.59
C LYS A 72 -1.32 -9.74 -0.33
N ARG A 73 -0.60 -10.86 -0.35
CA ARG A 73 -0.51 -11.81 0.76
C ARG A 73 0.45 -11.36 1.86
N LEU A 74 1.35 -10.43 1.56
CA LEU A 74 2.35 -9.96 2.52
C LEU A 74 1.69 -9.26 3.71
N PRO A 75 2.03 -9.58 4.97
CA PRO A 75 1.54 -8.83 6.12
C PRO A 75 2.23 -7.47 6.23
N LEU A 76 1.52 -6.47 6.77
CA LEU A 76 2.03 -5.09 6.88
C LEU A 76 3.33 -4.97 7.68
N ARG A 77 3.49 -5.79 8.73
CA ARG A 77 4.71 -5.85 9.55
C ARG A 77 5.97 -6.19 8.76
N ILE A 78 5.82 -6.82 7.59
CA ILE A 78 6.94 -7.18 6.70
C ILE A 78 7.07 -6.16 5.59
N VAL A 79 5.97 -5.81 4.91
CA VAL A 79 6.04 -4.99 3.70
C VAL A 79 6.25 -3.51 3.97
N ILE A 80 5.61 -2.93 5.00
CA ILE A 80 5.72 -1.50 5.27
C ILE A 80 7.15 -1.09 5.63
N PRO A 81 7.93 -1.86 6.41
CA PRO A 81 9.36 -1.59 6.59
C PRO A 81 10.16 -1.53 5.29
N GLU A 82 9.88 -2.40 4.30
CA GLU A 82 10.55 -2.32 3.00
C GLU A 82 10.12 -1.09 2.19
N VAL A 83 8.83 -0.73 2.24
CA VAL A 83 8.34 0.54 1.64
C VAL A 83 9.03 1.74 2.28
N MET A 84 9.14 1.77 3.61
CA MET A 84 9.81 2.86 4.34
C MET A 84 11.27 3.00 3.92
N LYS A 85 12.02 1.89 3.75
CA LYS A 85 13.40 1.90 3.25
C LYS A 85 13.49 2.49 1.83
N LEU A 86 12.56 2.14 0.95
CA LEU A 86 12.49 2.69 -0.40
C LEU A 86 12.19 4.20 -0.37
N GLN A 87 11.17 4.63 0.39
CA GLN A 87 10.84 6.05 0.55
C GLN A 87 12.01 6.85 1.12
N ASP A 88 12.69 6.31 2.13
CA ASP A 88 13.86 6.95 2.76
C ASP A 88 15.00 7.13 1.76
N LYS A 89 15.31 6.10 0.96
CA LYS A 89 16.28 6.19 -0.15
C LYS A 89 15.91 7.32 -1.11
N LYS A 90 14.65 7.40 -1.55
CA LYS A 90 14.20 8.44 -2.49
C LYS A 90 14.24 9.84 -1.89
N ARG A 91 13.82 9.99 -0.63
CA ARG A 91 13.76 11.29 0.06
C ARG A 91 15.13 11.84 0.43
N LYS A 92 16.11 10.97 0.73
CA LYS A 92 17.47 11.37 1.08
C LYS A 92 18.35 11.65 -0.13
N GLU A 93 17.95 11.25 -1.33
CA GLU A 93 18.70 11.55 -2.53
C GLU A 93 18.76 13.07 -2.76
N LYS A 94 19.98 13.58 -2.85
CA LYS A 94 20.25 15.02 -3.05
C LYS A 94 20.62 15.31 -4.50
N ALA A 95 21.25 14.35 -5.20
CA ALA A 95 21.66 14.51 -6.59
C ALA A 95 20.53 14.04 -7.52
N HIS A 96 20.23 14.81 -8.56
CA HIS A 96 19.18 14.47 -9.53
C HIS A 96 17.80 14.20 -8.88
N LYS A 97 17.44 14.96 -7.84
CA LYS A 97 16.12 14.87 -7.23
C LYS A 97 15.08 15.45 -8.19
N ASN A 98 14.05 14.68 -8.50
CA ASN A 98 12.83 15.19 -9.15
C ASN A 98 11.75 15.35 -8.09
N GLU A 99 11.45 16.59 -7.70
CA GLU A 99 10.42 16.87 -6.68
C GLU A 99 9.00 16.59 -7.15
N LYS A 100 8.79 16.49 -8.47
CA LYS A 100 7.51 16.12 -9.07
C LYS A 100 7.33 14.60 -9.18
N ALA A 101 8.37 13.81 -8.91
CA ALA A 101 8.28 12.36 -8.97
C ALA A 101 7.49 11.81 -7.78
N GLU A 102 6.42 11.09 -8.08
CA GLU A 102 5.50 10.53 -7.11
C GLU A 102 5.68 9.02 -6.93
N ASN A 103 5.06 8.48 -5.88
CA ASN A 103 5.07 7.06 -5.57
C ASN A 103 3.63 6.55 -5.49
N TYR A 104 3.41 5.40 -6.12
CA TYR A 104 2.11 4.78 -6.30
C TYR A 104 2.14 3.32 -5.92
N TYR A 105 1.08 2.86 -5.27
CA TYR A 105 0.81 1.43 -5.17
C TYR A 105 -0.06 1.00 -6.35
N SER A 106 0.28 -0.13 -6.97
CA SER A 106 -0.52 -0.71 -8.06
C SER A 106 -1.55 -1.71 -7.55
N TYR A 107 -2.67 -1.80 -8.26
CA TYR A 107 -3.67 -2.85 -8.09
C TYR A 107 -4.41 -3.12 -9.41
N ALA A 108 -5.12 -4.23 -9.47
CA ALA A 108 -5.95 -4.56 -10.63
C ALA A 108 -7.38 -4.03 -10.42
N ASP A 109 -7.87 -3.20 -11.35
CA ASP A 109 -9.28 -2.87 -11.45
C ASP A 109 -10.02 -4.05 -12.09
N SER A 110 -10.85 -4.73 -11.30
CA SER A 110 -11.59 -5.91 -11.74
C SER A 110 -12.76 -5.59 -12.68
N ILE A 111 -13.28 -4.35 -12.66
CA ILE A 111 -14.35 -3.92 -13.57
C ILE A 111 -13.74 -3.32 -14.84
N GLY A 112 -12.83 -2.37 -14.68
CA GLY A 112 -12.16 -1.71 -15.82
C GLY A 112 -11.18 -2.63 -16.56
N LYS A 113 -10.80 -3.77 -15.96
CA LYS A 113 -9.83 -4.74 -16.49
C LYS A 113 -8.48 -4.10 -16.84
N ASN A 114 -8.05 -3.14 -16.01
CA ASN A 114 -6.79 -2.40 -16.15
C ASN A 114 -5.99 -2.43 -14.85
N MET A 115 -4.71 -2.05 -14.92
CA MET A 115 -3.98 -1.63 -13.73
C MET A 115 -4.47 -0.25 -13.30
N ALA A 116 -4.52 -0.04 -12.00
CA ALA A 116 -4.86 1.23 -11.39
C ALA A 116 -3.90 1.50 -10.23
N PHE A 117 -3.80 2.78 -9.85
CA PHE A 117 -2.78 3.26 -8.95
C PHE A 117 -3.37 4.11 -7.83
N ILE A 118 -2.80 4.00 -6.63
CA ILE A 118 -3.14 4.87 -5.49
C ILE A 118 -1.87 5.57 -4.99
N PRO A 119 -1.84 6.92 -4.95
CA PRO A 119 -0.66 7.67 -4.54
C PRO A 119 -0.38 7.51 -3.05
N PHE A 120 0.91 7.47 -2.70
CA PHE A 120 1.38 7.40 -1.32
C PHE A 120 2.67 8.22 -1.06
N THR A 121 3.07 9.10 -1.98
CA THR A 121 4.28 9.95 -1.89
C THR A 121 4.42 10.64 -0.53
N ASN A 122 3.32 11.24 -0.06
CA ASN A 122 3.26 12.06 1.16
C ASN A 122 2.87 11.27 2.40
N VAL A 123 2.82 9.93 2.31
CA VAL A 123 2.51 9.08 3.46
C VAL A 123 3.78 8.81 4.26
N TYR A 124 3.71 9.05 5.56
CA TYR A 124 4.73 8.82 6.57
C TYR A 124 4.25 7.72 7.52
N TYR A 125 4.84 6.54 7.34
CA TYR A 125 4.53 5.37 8.15
C TYR A 125 5.18 5.44 9.54
N LYS A 126 4.45 4.96 10.56
CA LYS A 126 4.94 4.78 11.93
C LYS A 126 4.62 3.36 12.39
N MET A 127 5.63 2.55 12.66
CA MET A 127 5.49 1.15 13.12
C MET A 127 5.26 1.05 14.64
N VAL A 128 4.44 1.94 15.18
CA VAL A 128 4.15 2.06 16.62
C VAL A 128 2.69 2.42 16.82
N LYS A 129 2.17 2.26 18.05
CA LYS A 129 0.85 2.77 18.40
C LYS A 129 0.84 4.31 18.36
N PRO A 130 -0.25 4.95 17.91
CA PRO A 130 -0.42 6.40 18.04
C PRO A 130 -0.29 6.86 19.50
N PRO A 131 0.18 8.10 19.75
CA PRO A 131 0.18 8.69 21.08
C PRO A 131 -1.20 8.67 21.75
N VAL A 132 -1.23 8.67 23.09
CA VAL A 132 -2.47 8.53 23.88
C VAL A 132 -3.53 9.57 23.50
N PHE A 133 -3.16 10.81 23.22
CA PHE A 133 -4.11 11.87 22.90
C PHE A 133 -4.40 12.02 21.40
N THR A 134 -4.06 11.01 20.59
CA THR A 134 -4.35 11.01 19.14
C THR A 134 -5.65 10.28 18.85
N SER A 135 -6.63 10.98 18.28
CA SER A 135 -7.85 10.37 17.75
C SER A 135 -7.54 9.54 16.51
N PHE A 136 -7.80 8.24 16.57
CA PHE A 136 -7.55 7.36 15.44
C PHE A 136 -8.62 6.28 15.28
N LEU A 137 -8.79 5.86 14.03
CA LEU A 137 -9.57 4.70 13.65
C LEU A 137 -8.62 3.61 13.18
N ARG A 138 -8.65 2.44 13.82
CA ARG A 138 -7.79 1.31 13.46
C ARG A 138 -8.56 0.27 12.67
N PHE A 139 -8.10 0.00 11.46
CA PHE A 139 -8.53 -1.15 10.68
C PHE A 139 -7.89 -2.41 11.24
N ILE A 140 -8.73 -3.36 11.63
CA ILE A 140 -8.29 -4.66 12.14
C ILE A 140 -8.52 -5.74 11.09
N LYS A 141 -7.81 -6.86 11.26
CA LYS A 141 -7.92 -8.02 10.37
C LYS A 141 -9.39 -8.48 10.28
N GLY A 142 -9.84 -8.81 9.07
CA GLY A 142 -11.23 -9.21 8.84
C GLY A 142 -12.19 -8.05 8.50
N GLY A 143 -11.67 -6.83 8.29
CA GLY A 143 -12.46 -5.73 7.74
C GLY A 143 -13.31 -4.95 8.74
N MET A 144 -13.02 -5.12 10.04
CA MET A 144 -13.61 -4.32 11.11
C MET A 144 -12.74 -3.09 11.41
N ILE A 145 -13.33 -2.11 12.08
CA ILE A 145 -12.69 -0.86 12.50
C ILE A 145 -12.99 -0.64 13.97
N GLU A 146 -11.98 -0.27 14.74
CA GLU A 146 -12.09 0.11 16.15
C GLU A 146 -11.71 1.59 16.34
N PHE A 147 -12.41 2.27 17.25
CA PHE A 147 -12.04 3.60 17.73
C PHE A 147 -10.91 3.50 18.75
N ASN A 148 -10.02 4.50 18.79
CA ASN A 148 -9.05 4.57 19.85
C ASN A 148 -9.74 4.74 21.21
N GLN A 149 -9.33 3.94 22.20
CA GLN A 149 -9.69 4.14 23.60
C GLN A 149 -11.20 4.16 23.91
N SER A 150 -12.04 3.70 22.98
CA SER A 150 -13.45 3.48 23.25
C SER A 150 -13.68 2.02 23.65
N ASN A 151 -14.59 1.79 24.60
CA ASN A 151 -15.11 0.46 24.91
C ASN A 151 -16.17 0.02 23.87
N GLU A 152 -16.35 0.78 22.80
CA GLU A 152 -17.22 0.42 21.69
C GLU A 152 -16.73 -0.83 20.97
N ASN A 153 -17.70 -1.65 20.56
CA ASN A 153 -17.42 -2.82 19.75
C ASN A 153 -16.92 -2.38 18.37
N PRO A 154 -15.94 -3.11 17.78
CA PRO A 154 -15.54 -2.89 16.41
C PRO A 154 -16.73 -2.94 15.45
N PHE A 155 -16.72 -2.10 14.43
CA PHE A 155 -17.78 -2.01 13.43
C PHE A 155 -17.25 -2.34 12.02
N PRO A 156 -18.10 -2.84 11.11
CA PRO A 156 -17.68 -3.18 9.75
C PRO A 156 -17.32 -1.93 8.95
N LYS A 157 -16.28 -2.00 8.12
CA LYS A 157 -15.76 -0.88 7.32
C LYS A 157 -16.81 -0.21 6.42
N GLU A 158 -17.86 -0.93 6.02
CA GLU A 158 -18.97 -0.41 5.22
C GLU A 158 -19.74 0.69 5.95
N LYS A 159 -19.72 0.69 7.30
CA LYS A 159 -20.36 1.72 8.12
C LYS A 159 -19.47 2.95 8.34
N LEU A 160 -18.20 2.92 7.93
CA LEU A 160 -17.21 3.97 8.22
C LEU A 160 -17.70 5.38 7.87
N GLU A 161 -18.24 5.57 6.67
CA GLU A 161 -18.72 6.88 6.23
C GLU A 161 -19.87 7.39 7.11
N SER A 162 -20.86 6.54 7.39
CA SER A 162 -21.98 6.87 8.27
C SER A 162 -21.51 7.16 9.69
N VAL A 163 -20.56 6.38 10.21
CA VAL A 163 -20.00 6.57 11.55
C VAL A 163 -19.31 7.93 11.63
N LEU A 164 -18.40 8.25 10.70
CA LEU A 164 -17.70 9.53 10.65
C LEU A 164 -18.66 10.71 10.54
N ASN A 165 -19.71 10.60 9.74
CA ASN A 165 -20.68 11.67 9.54
C ASN A 165 -21.59 11.91 10.75
N ASN A 166 -21.74 10.92 11.63
CA ASN A 166 -22.57 11.00 12.84
C ASN A 166 -21.75 11.16 14.13
N LEU A 167 -20.44 11.32 14.05
CA LEU A 167 -19.60 11.51 15.23
C LEU A 167 -20.05 12.72 16.05
N PHE A 168 -20.16 12.55 17.36
CA PHE A 168 -20.29 13.65 18.30
C PHE A 168 -18.91 14.28 18.52
N ILE A 169 -18.82 15.59 18.34
CA ILE A 169 -17.55 16.32 18.33
C ILE A 169 -17.75 17.65 19.06
N GLU A 170 -16.97 17.85 20.12
CA GLU A 170 -16.99 19.06 20.93
C GLU A 170 -16.05 20.14 20.35
N HIS A 171 -14.94 19.71 19.72
CA HIS A 171 -13.92 20.58 19.14
C HIS A 171 -13.40 20.01 17.83
N GLU A 172 -12.84 20.87 16.96
CA GLU A 172 -12.25 20.39 15.71
C GLU A 172 -11.23 19.27 16.00
N SER A 173 -11.36 18.15 15.28
CA SER A 173 -10.65 16.91 15.55
C SER A 173 -9.97 16.35 14.29
N GLU A 174 -8.67 16.10 14.41
CA GLU A 174 -7.91 15.30 13.44
C GLU A 174 -8.28 13.83 13.61
N ILE A 175 -8.59 13.14 12.53
CA ILE A 175 -8.71 11.68 12.52
C ILE A 175 -7.56 11.09 11.74
N ILE A 176 -6.80 10.23 12.41
CA ILE A 176 -5.71 9.47 11.81
C ILE A 176 -6.17 8.03 11.59
N PHE A 177 -5.84 7.45 10.43
CA PHE A 177 -6.06 6.03 10.19
C PHE A 177 -4.87 5.19 10.61
N SER A 178 -5.17 4.10 11.31
CA SER A 178 -4.19 3.10 11.74
C SER A 178 -4.57 1.72 11.21
N PHE A 179 -3.61 0.82 11.16
CA PHE A 179 -3.79 -0.50 10.55
C PHE A 179 -3.11 -1.58 11.39
N ASP A 180 -3.75 -2.75 11.47
CA ASP A 180 -3.17 -3.91 12.12
C ASP A 180 -1.91 -4.38 11.39
N LYS A 181 -0.79 -4.46 12.11
CA LYS A 181 0.47 -4.92 11.51
C LYS A 181 0.41 -6.33 10.91
N ASN A 182 -0.53 -7.16 11.35
CA ASN A 182 -0.71 -8.53 10.87
C ASN A 182 -1.77 -8.65 9.77
N MET A 183 -2.48 -7.57 9.41
CA MET A 183 -3.36 -7.62 8.24
C MET A 183 -2.54 -7.76 6.95
N SER A 184 -3.15 -8.33 5.93
CA SER A 184 -2.53 -8.47 4.63
C SER A 184 -2.44 -7.12 3.90
N TYR A 185 -1.46 -6.96 3.04
CA TYR A 185 -1.32 -5.79 2.17
C TYR A 185 -2.55 -5.61 1.27
N GLY A 186 -3.16 -6.71 0.84
CA GLY A 186 -4.41 -6.69 0.10
C GLY A 186 -5.56 -6.02 0.87
N GLU A 187 -5.77 -6.40 2.13
CA GLU A 187 -6.76 -5.77 3.00
C GLU A 187 -6.45 -4.28 3.21
N TYR A 188 -5.18 -3.94 3.47
CA TYR A 188 -4.72 -2.56 3.65
C TYR A 188 -5.04 -1.70 2.43
N LEU A 189 -4.76 -2.19 1.23
CA LEU A 189 -5.03 -1.43 0.01
C LEU A 189 -6.53 -1.22 -0.18
N GLN A 190 -7.37 -2.20 0.14
CA GLN A 190 -8.82 -2.01 0.11
C GLN A 190 -9.27 -0.94 1.10
N SER A 191 -8.74 -0.94 2.32
CA SER A 191 -9.01 0.11 3.30
C SER A 191 -8.57 1.48 2.80
N LYS A 192 -7.39 1.58 2.16
CA LYS A 192 -6.88 2.84 1.60
C LYS A 192 -7.76 3.38 0.46
N ILE A 193 -8.25 2.49 -0.41
CA ILE A 193 -9.20 2.82 -1.49
C ILE A 193 -10.54 3.28 -0.90
N LEU A 194 -11.06 2.60 0.12
CA LEU A 194 -12.27 3.01 0.84
C LEU A 194 -12.09 4.41 1.42
N ILE A 195 -11.00 4.66 2.16
CA ILE A 195 -10.69 5.97 2.77
C ILE A 195 -10.67 7.07 1.71
N LYS A 196 -10.07 6.82 0.53
CA LYS A 196 -10.03 7.81 -0.56
C LYS A 196 -11.39 8.14 -1.17
N LYS A 197 -12.39 7.27 -0.98
CA LYS A 197 -13.75 7.46 -1.50
C LYS A 197 -14.71 8.07 -0.47
N LEU A 198 -14.30 8.22 0.78
CA LEU A 198 -15.17 8.73 1.85
C LEU A 198 -15.70 10.12 1.51
N LYS A 199 -16.99 10.31 1.71
CA LYS A 199 -17.66 11.61 1.64
C LYS A 199 -17.99 12.08 3.04
N ILE A 200 -17.12 12.90 3.61
CA ILE A 200 -17.32 13.50 4.92
C ILE A 200 -18.08 14.82 4.77
N THR A 201 -19.26 14.87 5.37
CA THR A 201 -20.12 16.06 5.46
C THR A 201 -20.13 16.65 6.86
N LYS A 202 -19.69 15.89 7.87
CA LYS A 202 -19.53 16.36 9.25
C LYS A 202 -18.48 17.46 9.33
N LYS A 203 -18.90 18.63 9.81
CA LYS A 203 -18.00 19.76 10.10
C LYS A 203 -17.17 19.48 11.36
N GLY A 204 -15.96 20.04 11.40
CA GLY A 204 -15.04 19.90 12.53
C GLY A 204 -14.23 18.61 12.53
N ILE A 205 -14.31 17.78 11.49
CA ILE A 205 -13.39 16.65 11.27
C ILE A 205 -12.47 16.98 10.11
N TRP A 206 -11.19 16.67 10.25
CA TRP A 206 -10.31 16.50 9.10
C TRP A 206 -9.60 15.15 9.15
N ILE A 207 -9.50 14.47 8.01
CA ILE A 207 -8.70 13.24 7.89
C ILE A 207 -7.26 13.62 7.62
N ASN A 208 -6.34 13.08 8.41
CA ASN A 208 -4.92 13.09 8.07
C ASN A 208 -4.61 11.98 7.06
N HIS A 209 -4.24 12.36 5.84
CA HIS A 209 -3.84 11.42 4.77
C HIS A 209 -2.33 11.21 4.67
N GLU A 210 -1.54 11.93 5.47
CA GLU A 210 -0.08 11.96 5.42
C GLU A 210 0.56 11.07 6.48
N LYS A 211 -0.17 10.69 7.53
CA LYS A 211 0.36 9.88 8.63
C LYS A 211 -0.44 8.60 8.77
N GLU A 212 0.26 7.47 8.77
CA GLU A 212 -0.36 6.15 8.95
C GLU A 212 0.42 5.36 10.01
N PHE A 213 -0.30 4.82 11.00
CA PHE A 213 0.30 3.99 12.05
C PHE A 213 -0.01 2.51 11.82
N ILE A 214 1.01 1.67 11.99
CA ILE A 214 0.94 0.23 11.78
C ILE A 214 1.36 -0.47 13.08
N PHE A 215 0.43 -1.14 13.77
CA PHE A 215 0.72 -1.77 15.06
C PHE A 215 -0.12 -3.01 15.38
#